data_AF-A0A2E1M5G2-F1
#
_entry.id   AF-A0A2E1M5G2-F1
#
_cell.length_a   1.000
_cell.length_b   1.000
_cell.length_c   1.000
_cell.angle_alpha   90.00
_cell.angle_beta   90.00
_cell.angle_gamma   90.00
#
_symmetry.space_group_name_H-M   'P 1'
#
loop_
_entity.id
_entity.type
_entity.pdbx_description
1 polymer ?
#
loop_
_entity_poly.entity_id
_entity_poly.type
_entity_poly.pdbx_seq_one_letter_code
_entity_poly.pdbx_strand_id
1 'polypeptide(L)'
;MGLFRRATDALRSGLAKTRTALTGVFSTLAGRKIDEEALQTIEASLLRADVGPALSKALIDSLRAAWRQGKVTTGEEARDHLAEDLRSRLGEHHGSITYAESGPTVILVVGVNGAGKTTSIAKLAKRLSAEGKVVLAAADTFRAGAVQQLGVWAERLNVEIIKGKEGADPAAVAWDGAEAAVAREADFLIVDTAGRLHVQEELMRQLSKIKEVLGRIIPNAPHESLLVLDATAGQNGLRQAEHFLAAASIDGIVLAKLDGTARGGVALSIHEHTGVPVKFVGTGERPEDLEVFDPEPYVDALLGLNRA
;
A
#
# COMPACT_ATOMS: atom_id res chain seq x y z
N MET A 1 -14.52 15.52 -11.09
CA MET A 1 -15.65 14.73 -10.52
C MET A 1 -15.66 13.25 -10.93
N GLY A 2 -15.37 12.87 -12.17
CA GLY A 2 -15.46 11.45 -12.60
C GLY A 2 -14.36 10.50 -12.10
N LEU A 3 -13.13 10.98 -11.88
CA LEU A 3 -12.01 10.15 -11.40
C LEU A 3 -12.14 9.84 -9.90
N PHE A 4 -12.47 10.86 -9.11
CA PHE A 4 -12.70 10.73 -7.66
C PHE A 4 -13.83 9.74 -7.35
N ARG A 5 -14.96 9.84 -8.06
CA ARG A 5 -16.08 8.91 -7.91
C ARG A 5 -15.70 7.45 -8.20
N ARG A 6 -14.89 7.21 -9.25
CA ARG A 6 -14.38 5.87 -9.57
C ARG A 6 -13.48 5.32 -8.46
N ALA A 7 -12.57 6.13 -7.92
CA ALA A 7 -11.69 5.72 -6.83
C ALA A 7 -12.50 5.36 -5.57
N THR A 8 -13.49 6.19 -5.20
CA THR A 8 -14.39 5.92 -4.08
C THR A 8 -15.20 4.64 -4.29
N ASP A 9 -15.73 4.42 -5.50
CA ASP A 9 -16.49 3.21 -5.83
C ASP A 9 -15.60 1.95 -5.80
N ALA A 10 -14.37 2.05 -6.31
CA ALA A 10 -13.39 0.96 -6.29
C ALA A 10 -12.96 0.61 -4.85
N LEU A 11 -12.71 1.62 -4.01
CA LEU A 11 -12.44 1.46 -2.58
C LEU A 11 -13.63 0.81 -1.86
N ARG A 12 -14.84 1.30 -2.12
CA ARG A 12 -16.08 0.77 -1.54
C ARG A 12 -16.31 -0.69 -1.92
N SER A 13 -16.03 -1.05 -3.17
CA SER A 13 -16.09 -2.43 -3.65
C SER A 13 -15.00 -3.28 -3.01
N GLY A 14 -13.76 -2.77 -2.99
CA GLY A 14 -12.60 -3.47 -2.43
C GLY A 14 -12.76 -3.78 -0.94
N LEU A 15 -13.26 -2.81 -0.18
CA LEU A 15 -13.46 -2.93 1.26
C LEU A 15 -14.79 -3.60 1.63
N ALA A 16 -15.64 -4.00 0.68
CA ALA A 16 -17.01 -4.42 0.96
C ALA A 16 -17.13 -5.51 2.04
N LYS A 17 -16.23 -6.52 2.02
CA LYS A 17 -16.22 -7.59 3.04
C LYS A 17 -15.83 -7.06 4.42
N THR A 18 -14.78 -6.23 4.49
CA THR A 18 -14.30 -5.61 5.73
C THR A 18 -15.36 -4.68 6.32
N ARG A 19 -15.95 -3.85 5.46
CA ARG A 19 -17.05 -2.95 5.79
C ARG A 19 -18.22 -3.71 6.39
N THR A 20 -18.69 -4.80 5.77
CA THR A 20 -19.81 -5.58 6.31
C THR A 20 -19.56 -6.06 7.75
N ALA A 21 -18.32 -6.47 8.06
CA ALA A 21 -17.95 -6.88 9.41
C ALA A 21 -18.00 -5.71 10.42
N LEU A 22 -17.62 -4.50 10.00
CA LEU A 22 -17.62 -3.30 10.84
C LEU A 22 -18.97 -2.59 10.91
N THR A 23 -19.70 -2.42 9.81
CA THR A 23 -21.00 -1.74 9.81
C THR A 23 -22.05 -2.51 10.59
N GLY A 24 -21.91 -3.84 10.68
CA GLY A 24 -22.80 -4.69 11.49
C GLY A 24 -22.90 -4.20 12.94
N VAL A 25 -21.78 -3.89 13.59
CA VAL A 25 -21.82 -3.45 15.00
C VAL A 25 -22.53 -2.11 15.16
N PHE A 26 -22.22 -1.14 14.30
CA PHE A 26 -22.84 0.18 14.38
C PHE A 26 -24.34 0.14 14.08
N SER A 27 -24.78 -0.75 13.17
CA SER A 27 -26.21 -0.94 12.91
C SER A 27 -26.97 -1.50 14.12
N THR A 28 -26.35 -2.37 14.93
CA THR A 28 -26.96 -2.90 16.15
C THR A 28 -26.99 -1.90 17.31
N LEU A 29 -26.15 -0.86 17.23
CA LEU A 29 -26.05 0.21 18.22
C LEU A 29 -26.81 1.48 17.78
N ALA A 30 -27.40 1.48 16.59
CA ALA A 30 -28.11 2.63 16.04
C ALA A 30 -29.29 3.06 16.94
N GLY A 31 -29.34 4.34 17.28
CA GLY A 31 -30.34 4.90 18.21
C GLY A 31 -30.26 4.39 19.65
N ARG A 32 -29.26 3.57 20.00
CA ARG A 32 -29.02 3.09 21.37
C ARG A 32 -27.95 3.95 22.03
N LYS A 33 -28.07 4.12 23.34
CA LYS A 33 -26.99 4.72 24.13
C LYS A 33 -25.82 3.76 24.18
N ILE A 34 -24.62 4.29 24.05
CA ILE A 34 -23.39 3.49 24.23
C ILE A 34 -23.09 3.30 25.72
N ASP A 35 -22.58 2.11 26.05
CA ASP A 35 -22.11 1.69 27.35
C ASP A 35 -20.82 0.86 27.20
N GLU A 36 -20.33 0.30 28.31
CA GLU A 36 -19.08 -0.49 28.27
C GLU A 36 -19.22 -1.78 27.44
N GLU A 37 -20.41 -2.38 27.37
CA GLU A 37 -20.66 -3.56 26.53
C GLU A 37 -20.60 -3.20 25.03
N ALA A 38 -21.16 -2.04 24.66
CA ALA A 38 -21.05 -1.51 23.31
C ALA A 38 -19.58 -1.28 22.92
N LEU A 39 -18.77 -0.69 23.81
CA LEU A 39 -17.34 -0.47 23.57
C LEU A 39 -16.58 -1.78 23.31
N GLN A 40 -16.83 -2.82 24.13
CA GLN A 40 -16.23 -4.14 23.94
C GLN A 40 -16.65 -4.78 22.61
N THR A 41 -17.91 -4.61 22.20
CA THR A 41 -18.42 -5.14 20.94
C THR A 41 -17.78 -4.45 19.73
N ILE A 42 -17.57 -3.14 19.82
CA ILE A 42 -16.85 -2.36 18.81
C ILE A 42 -15.39 -2.84 18.73
N GLU A 43 -14.71 -3.00 19.87
CA GLU A 43 -13.33 -3.51 19.94
C GLU A 43 -13.19 -4.86 19.23
N ALA A 44 -14.07 -5.81 19.57
CA ALA A 44 -14.09 -7.13 18.94
C ALA A 44 -14.33 -7.08 17.42
N SER A 45 -15.06 -6.07 16.95
CA SER A 45 -15.31 -5.87 15.52
C SER A 45 -14.09 -5.28 14.81
N LEU A 46 -13.38 -4.33 15.42
CA LEU A 46 -12.11 -3.80 14.92
C LEU A 46 -11.05 -4.90 14.79
N LEU A 47 -10.93 -5.76 15.81
CA LEU A 47 -10.01 -6.90 15.79
C LEU A 47 -10.34 -7.89 14.67
N ARG A 48 -11.63 -8.21 14.45
CA ARG A 48 -12.07 -9.09 13.36
C ARG A 48 -11.79 -8.52 11.97
N ALA A 49 -11.77 -7.20 11.84
CA ALA A 49 -11.42 -6.49 10.61
C ALA A 49 -9.91 -6.32 10.40
N ASP A 50 -9.08 -6.97 11.23
CA ASP A 50 -7.61 -6.90 11.20
C ASP A 50 -7.02 -5.50 11.45
N VAL A 51 -7.73 -4.63 12.19
CA VAL A 51 -7.22 -3.31 12.65
C VAL A 51 -6.06 -3.46 13.66
N GLY A 52 -5.88 -4.65 14.23
CA GLY A 52 -4.77 -5.00 15.10
C GLY A 52 -4.98 -4.59 16.57
N PRO A 53 -4.36 -5.28 17.53
CA PRO A 53 -4.64 -5.08 18.96
C PRO A 53 -4.29 -3.68 19.48
N ALA A 54 -3.11 -3.16 19.13
CA ALA A 54 -2.64 -1.87 19.65
C ALA A 54 -3.52 -0.71 19.18
N LEU A 55 -3.81 -0.65 17.88
CA LEU A 55 -4.66 0.40 17.31
C LEU A 55 -6.12 0.26 17.78
N SER A 56 -6.66 -0.97 17.83
CA SER A 56 -8.03 -1.18 18.35
C SER A 56 -8.16 -0.68 19.79
N LYS A 57 -7.19 -0.99 20.65
CA LYS A 57 -7.16 -0.50 22.03
C LYS A 57 -7.10 1.02 22.08
N ALA A 58 -6.21 1.64 21.30
CA ALA A 58 -6.06 3.10 21.28
C ALA A 58 -7.36 3.82 20.86
N LEU A 59 -8.03 3.31 19.82
CA LEU A 59 -9.31 3.83 19.35
C LEU A 59 -10.42 3.69 20.40
N ILE A 60 -10.47 2.55 21.10
CA ILE A 60 -11.46 2.31 22.15
C ILE A 60 -11.20 3.14 23.40
N ASP A 61 -9.93 3.34 23.78
CA ASP A 61 -9.57 4.18 24.91
C ASP A 61 -9.95 5.65 24.64
N SER A 62 -9.71 6.14 23.42
CA SER A 62 -10.16 7.45 22.93
C SER A 62 -11.68 7.59 22.97
N LEU A 63 -12.41 6.62 22.40
CA LEU A 63 -13.87 6.60 22.40
C LEU A 63 -14.46 6.53 23.82
N ARG A 64 -13.87 5.71 24.71
CA ARG A 64 -14.27 5.59 26.11
C ARG A 64 -14.09 6.91 26.86
N ALA A 65 -13.01 7.64 26.59
CA ALA A 65 -12.78 8.95 27.19
C ALA A 65 -13.84 9.97 26.72
N ALA A 66 -14.17 10.00 25.43
CA ALA A 66 -15.21 10.87 24.88
C ALA A 66 -16.60 10.55 25.44
N TRP A 67 -16.93 9.27 25.58
CA TRP A 67 -18.16 8.80 26.22
C TRP A 67 -18.28 9.24 27.68
N ARG A 68 -17.23 9.04 28.49
CA ARG A 68 -17.22 9.46 29.90
C ARG A 68 -17.35 10.98 30.08
N GLN A 69 -16.93 11.76 29.09
CA GLN A 69 -17.10 13.22 29.07
C GLN A 69 -18.49 13.65 28.56
N GLY A 70 -19.35 12.71 28.15
CA GLY A 70 -20.66 13.00 27.57
C GLY A 70 -20.61 13.59 26.16
N LYS A 71 -19.46 13.53 25.48
CA LYS A 71 -19.30 14.02 24.10
C LYS A 71 -19.83 13.04 23.06
N VAL A 72 -19.83 11.76 23.39
CA VAL A 72 -20.36 10.67 22.57
C VAL A 72 -21.36 9.90 23.42
N THR A 73 -22.57 9.73 22.91
CA THR A 73 -23.70 9.15 23.64
C THR A 73 -24.42 8.07 22.84
N THR A 74 -24.34 8.11 21.51
CA THR A 74 -25.01 7.16 20.60
C THR A 74 -24.02 6.33 19.78
N GLY A 75 -24.51 5.23 19.20
CA GLY A 75 -23.71 4.40 18.29
C GLY A 75 -23.27 5.13 17.03
N GLU A 76 -24.08 6.06 16.51
CA GLU A 76 -23.74 6.91 15.38
C GLU A 76 -22.60 7.88 15.71
N GLU A 77 -22.69 8.57 16.85
CA GLU A 77 -21.63 9.45 17.34
C GLU A 77 -20.33 8.68 17.60
N ALA A 78 -20.42 7.44 18.09
CA ALA A 78 -19.26 6.58 18.29
C ALA A 78 -18.57 6.22 16.98
N ARG A 79 -19.34 5.93 15.93
CA ARG A 79 -18.81 5.67 14.58
C ARG A 79 -18.13 6.91 14.01
N ASP A 80 -18.75 8.07 14.17
CA ASP A 80 -18.21 9.33 13.66
C ASP A 80 -16.92 9.73 14.41
N HIS A 81 -16.87 9.54 15.73
CA HIS A 81 -15.68 9.74 16.55
C HIS A 81 -14.53 8.83 16.11
N LEU A 82 -14.80 7.54 15.87
CA LEU A 82 -13.80 6.60 15.35
C LEU A 82 -13.29 7.00 13.97
N ALA A 83 -14.16 7.51 13.10
CA ALA A 83 -13.77 7.98 11.79
C ALA A 83 -12.85 9.19 11.87
N GLU A 84 -13.16 10.15 12.75
CA GLU A 84 -12.31 11.31 12.99
C GLU A 84 -10.95 10.94 13.58
N ASP A 85 -10.92 10.06 14.58
CA ASP A 85 -9.68 9.55 15.19
C ASP A 85 -8.80 8.84 14.16
N LEU A 86 -9.39 7.95 13.34
CA LEU A 86 -8.68 7.26 12.27
C LEU A 86 -8.09 8.20 11.22
N ARG A 87 -8.86 9.21 10.77
CA ARG A 87 -8.36 10.20 9.81
C ARG A 87 -7.22 11.02 10.41
N SER A 88 -7.37 11.45 11.66
CA SER A 88 -6.32 12.19 12.37
C SER A 88 -5.02 11.39 12.49
N ARG A 89 -5.10 10.07 12.69
CA ARG A 89 -3.94 9.19 12.77
C ARG A 89 -3.27 8.96 11.42
N LEU A 90 -4.07 8.78 10.37
CA LEU A 90 -3.57 8.61 9.00
C LEU A 90 -2.92 9.89 8.44
N GLY A 91 -3.21 11.05 9.06
CA GLY A 91 -2.60 12.32 8.72
C GLY A 91 -3.08 12.88 7.38
N GLU A 92 -2.33 13.87 6.89
CA GLU A 92 -2.60 14.48 5.60
C GLU A 92 -2.24 13.55 4.43
N HIS A 93 -2.78 13.88 3.26
CA HIS A 93 -2.57 13.13 2.04
C HIS A 93 -1.09 13.05 1.64
N HIS A 94 -0.52 11.85 1.72
CA HIS A 94 0.82 11.53 1.21
C HIS A 94 0.80 10.71 -0.09
N GLY A 95 -0.33 10.69 -0.79
CA GLY A 95 -0.66 9.77 -1.89
C GLY A 95 0.09 9.97 -3.20
N SER A 96 1.13 10.81 -3.26
CA SER A 96 1.95 11.00 -4.46
C SER A 96 3.30 10.31 -4.34
N ILE A 97 3.82 9.88 -5.48
CA ILE A 97 5.23 9.50 -5.59
C ILE A 97 6.07 10.76 -5.36
N THR A 98 7.23 10.59 -4.76
CA THR A 98 8.28 11.60 -4.70
C THR A 98 8.97 11.66 -6.06
N TYR A 99 8.67 12.72 -6.82
CA TYR A 99 9.24 12.90 -8.16
C TYR A 99 10.66 13.45 -8.09
N ALA A 100 11.50 13.09 -9.07
CA ALA A 100 12.81 13.68 -9.26
C ALA A 100 12.69 15.15 -9.67
N GLU A 101 13.61 16.01 -9.21
CA GLU A 101 13.70 17.40 -9.67
C GLU A 101 14.15 17.50 -11.15
N SER A 102 14.95 16.53 -11.60
CA SER A 102 15.46 16.45 -12.96
C SER A 102 15.76 15.00 -13.35
N GLY A 103 15.53 14.65 -14.62
CA GLY A 103 15.76 13.30 -15.13
C GLY A 103 14.69 12.29 -14.68
N PRO A 104 14.91 10.99 -14.91
CA PRO A 104 13.94 9.96 -14.58
C PRO A 104 13.69 9.84 -13.07
N THR A 105 12.42 9.81 -12.67
CA THR A 105 12.02 9.40 -11.32
C THR A 105 12.22 7.90 -11.17
N VAL A 106 13.03 7.50 -10.18
CA VAL A 106 13.39 6.10 -9.93
C VAL A 106 12.59 5.54 -8.77
N ILE A 107 11.80 4.50 -9.05
CA ILE A 107 10.92 3.82 -8.10
C ILE A 107 11.42 2.40 -7.89
N LEU A 108 11.87 2.10 -6.66
CA LEU A 108 12.29 0.77 -6.25
C LEU A 108 11.11 0.05 -5.59
N VAL A 109 10.70 -1.11 -6.13
CA VAL A 109 9.56 -1.86 -5.59
C VAL A 109 10.03 -3.12 -4.88
N VAL A 110 9.74 -3.20 -3.58
CA VAL A 110 10.18 -4.28 -2.69
C VAL A 110 8.99 -4.96 -2.00
N GLY A 111 9.25 -6.07 -1.30
CA GLY A 111 8.23 -6.86 -0.61
C GLY A 111 8.38 -8.36 -0.83
N VAL A 112 7.57 -9.16 -0.15
CA VAL A 112 7.72 -10.62 -0.20
C VAL A 112 7.22 -11.25 -1.49
N ASN A 113 7.64 -12.47 -1.78
CA ASN A 113 7.07 -13.25 -2.88
C ASN A 113 5.58 -13.50 -2.66
N GLY A 114 4.78 -13.41 -3.72
CA GLY A 114 3.33 -13.58 -3.65
C GLY A 114 2.54 -12.36 -3.17
N ALA A 115 3.21 -11.31 -2.67
CA ALA A 115 2.54 -10.10 -2.19
C ALA A 115 1.86 -9.27 -3.29
N GLY A 116 2.18 -9.53 -4.55
CA GLY A 116 1.63 -8.80 -5.70
C GLY A 116 2.55 -7.71 -6.28
N LYS A 117 3.87 -7.78 -6.02
CA LYS A 117 4.87 -6.81 -6.56
C LYS A 117 4.77 -6.62 -8.06
N THR A 118 5.00 -7.66 -8.84
CA THR A 118 5.01 -7.61 -10.31
C THR A 118 3.69 -7.07 -10.87
N THR A 119 2.55 -7.45 -10.27
CA THR A 119 1.23 -6.90 -10.65
C THR A 119 1.10 -5.42 -10.29
N SER A 120 1.59 -5.02 -9.12
CA SER A 120 1.56 -3.61 -8.67
C SER A 120 2.47 -2.75 -9.53
N ILE A 121 3.62 -3.25 -9.96
CA ILE A 121 4.53 -2.60 -10.91
C ILE A 121 3.83 -2.38 -12.25
N ALA A 122 3.14 -3.39 -12.78
CA ALA A 122 2.40 -3.26 -14.04
C ALA A 122 1.30 -2.19 -13.95
N LYS A 123 0.53 -2.17 -12.85
CA LYS A 123 -0.50 -1.15 -12.63
C LYS A 123 0.10 0.24 -12.46
N LEU A 124 1.22 0.34 -11.73
CA LEU A 124 1.92 1.61 -11.55
C LEU A 124 2.48 2.13 -12.88
N ALA A 125 3.06 1.25 -13.69
CA ALA A 125 3.53 1.57 -15.04
C ALA A 125 2.38 2.05 -15.94
N LYS A 126 1.20 1.41 -15.87
CA LYS A 126 0.00 1.86 -16.59
C LYS A 126 -0.46 3.25 -16.17
N ARG A 127 -0.36 3.56 -14.88
CA ARG A 127 -0.70 4.88 -14.34
C ARG A 127 0.29 5.95 -14.81
N LEU A 128 1.58 5.70 -14.60
CA LEU A 128 2.66 6.64 -14.92
C LEU A 128 2.86 6.82 -16.43
N SER A 129 2.47 5.84 -17.25
CA SER A 129 2.52 5.99 -18.71
C SER A 129 1.54 7.04 -19.26
N ALA A 130 0.56 7.47 -18.45
CA ALA A 130 -0.27 8.62 -18.78
C ALA A 130 0.41 9.96 -18.48
N GLU A 131 1.46 9.97 -17.64
CA GLU A 131 2.22 11.15 -17.24
C GLU A 131 3.52 11.29 -18.04
N GLY A 132 4.12 10.18 -18.49
CA GLY A 132 5.37 10.19 -19.24
C GLY A 132 5.86 8.81 -19.68
N LYS A 133 7.06 8.76 -20.25
CA LYS A 133 7.71 7.54 -20.72
C LYS A 133 8.22 6.72 -19.54
N VAL A 134 7.81 5.44 -19.48
CA VAL A 134 8.20 4.50 -18.43
C VAL A 134 9.17 3.46 -18.96
N VAL A 135 10.20 3.13 -18.17
CA VAL A 135 11.08 1.98 -18.36
C VAL A 135 10.98 1.07 -17.14
N LEU A 136 10.92 -0.24 -17.37
CA LEU A 136 10.91 -1.28 -16.34
C LEU A 136 12.28 -1.97 -16.26
N ALA A 137 12.73 -2.32 -15.07
CA ALA A 137 13.89 -3.19 -14.86
C ALA A 137 13.48 -4.43 -14.07
N ALA A 138 13.61 -5.60 -14.68
CA ALA A 138 13.21 -6.88 -14.10
C ALA A 138 14.34 -7.50 -13.26
N ALA A 139 14.61 -6.94 -12.08
CA ALA A 139 15.71 -7.39 -11.21
C ALA A 139 15.32 -8.54 -10.24
N ASP A 140 14.12 -9.13 -10.32
CA ASP A 140 13.79 -10.45 -9.72
C ASP A 140 14.37 -11.60 -10.58
N THR A 141 15.69 -11.60 -10.78
CA THR A 141 16.41 -12.53 -11.67
C THR A 141 16.41 -13.98 -11.20
N PHE A 142 16.07 -14.23 -9.93
CA PHE A 142 15.97 -15.56 -9.33
C PHE A 142 14.68 -16.30 -9.69
N ARG A 143 13.70 -15.62 -10.28
CA ARG A 143 12.41 -16.20 -10.65
C ARG A 143 12.18 -15.93 -12.12
N ALA A 144 12.61 -16.85 -12.98
CA ALA A 144 12.38 -16.76 -14.43
C ALA A 144 10.91 -16.45 -14.77
N GLY A 145 9.97 -17.07 -14.05
CA GLY A 145 8.53 -16.79 -14.21
C GLY A 145 8.12 -15.35 -13.86
N ALA A 146 8.79 -14.69 -12.90
CA ALA A 146 8.51 -13.29 -12.57
C ALA A 146 9.00 -12.34 -13.67
N VAL A 147 10.21 -12.57 -14.21
CA VAL A 147 10.75 -11.80 -15.35
C VAL A 147 9.87 -11.98 -16.60
N GLN A 148 9.41 -13.20 -16.87
CA GLN A 148 8.48 -13.48 -17.96
C GLN A 148 7.13 -12.78 -17.75
N GLN A 149 6.56 -12.88 -16.55
CA GLN A 149 5.29 -12.24 -16.20
C GLN A 149 5.37 -10.71 -16.36
N LEU A 150 6.44 -10.08 -15.86
CA LEU A 150 6.65 -8.64 -16.06
C LEU A 150 6.84 -8.29 -17.53
N GLY A 151 7.50 -9.16 -18.29
CA GLY A 151 7.64 -9.03 -19.74
C GLY A 151 6.31 -9.02 -20.50
N VAL A 152 5.39 -9.91 -20.15
CA VAL A 152 4.03 -9.93 -20.73
C VAL A 152 3.27 -8.65 -20.39
N TRP A 153 3.42 -8.15 -19.16
CA TRP A 153 2.84 -6.86 -18.77
C TRP A 153 3.42 -5.70 -19.55
N ALA A 154 4.74 -5.64 -19.70
CA ALA A 154 5.44 -4.61 -20.46
C ALA A 154 4.94 -4.56 -21.92
N GLU A 155 4.83 -5.73 -22.57
CA GLU A 155 4.28 -5.84 -23.93
C GLU A 155 2.82 -5.37 -24.00
N ARG A 156 1.97 -5.84 -23.09
CA ARG A 156 0.55 -5.45 -23.03
C ARG A 156 0.36 -3.94 -22.81
N LEU A 157 1.26 -3.31 -22.06
CA LEU A 157 1.22 -1.89 -21.74
C LEU A 157 1.97 -1.01 -22.75
N ASN A 158 2.65 -1.63 -23.72
CA ASN A 158 3.59 -0.97 -24.63
C ASN A 158 4.65 -0.13 -23.87
N VAL A 159 5.17 -0.71 -22.78
CA VAL A 159 6.20 -0.13 -21.92
C VAL A 159 7.49 -0.91 -22.12
N GLU A 160 8.61 -0.21 -22.14
CA GLU A 160 9.89 -0.85 -22.35
C GLU A 160 10.41 -1.57 -21.10
N ILE A 161 11.10 -2.68 -21.28
CA ILE A 161 11.60 -3.49 -20.17
C ILE A 161 13.04 -3.98 -20.42
N ILE A 162 13.89 -3.77 -19.42
CA ILE A 162 15.23 -4.33 -19.32
C ILE A 162 15.16 -5.62 -18.51
N LYS A 163 15.68 -6.71 -19.08
CA LYS A 163 15.64 -8.05 -18.50
C LYS A 163 17.05 -8.59 -18.35
N GLY A 164 17.39 -9.09 -17.17
CA GLY A 164 18.56 -9.92 -16.97
C GLY A 164 18.34 -11.36 -17.44
N LYS A 165 19.44 -12.10 -17.64
CA LYS A 165 19.38 -13.57 -17.73
C LYS A 165 18.96 -14.15 -16.38
N GLU A 166 18.41 -15.37 -16.37
CA GLU A 166 18.12 -16.08 -15.12
C GLU A 166 19.39 -16.21 -14.28
N GLY A 167 19.29 -15.86 -12.99
CA GLY A 167 20.42 -15.86 -12.06
C GLY A 167 21.43 -14.71 -12.27
N ALA A 168 21.16 -13.75 -13.15
CA ALA A 168 21.99 -12.56 -13.28
C ALA A 168 21.98 -11.73 -11.99
N ASP A 169 23.03 -10.93 -11.76
CA ASP A 169 23.09 -10.01 -10.62
C ASP A 169 21.96 -8.96 -10.73
N PRO A 170 21.02 -8.91 -9.76
CA PRO A 170 19.94 -7.91 -9.74
C PRO A 170 20.43 -6.46 -9.82
N ALA A 171 21.59 -6.16 -9.21
CA ALA A 171 22.17 -4.83 -9.27
C ALA A 171 22.66 -4.47 -10.68
N ALA A 172 23.16 -5.45 -11.45
CA ALA A 172 23.52 -5.22 -12.85
C ALA A 172 22.29 -4.91 -13.71
N VAL A 173 21.17 -5.62 -13.51
CA VAL A 173 19.92 -5.32 -14.22
C VAL A 173 19.36 -3.95 -13.86
N ALA A 174 19.48 -3.53 -12.59
CA ALA A 174 19.10 -2.19 -12.16
C ALA A 174 19.99 -1.10 -12.79
N TRP A 175 21.30 -1.34 -12.88
CA TRP A 175 22.24 -0.45 -13.58
C TRP A 175 21.88 -0.29 -15.06
N ASP A 176 21.70 -1.41 -15.78
CA ASP A 176 21.31 -1.40 -17.19
C ASP A 176 19.96 -0.67 -17.38
N GLY A 177 19.02 -0.86 -16.43
CA GLY A 177 17.76 -0.13 -16.37
C GLY A 177 17.92 1.37 -16.24
N ALA A 178 18.83 1.83 -15.38
CA ALA A 178 19.13 3.24 -15.19
C ALA A 178 19.81 3.87 -16.41
N GLU A 179 20.82 3.22 -16.99
CA GLU A 179 21.46 3.69 -18.22
C GLU A 179 20.45 3.81 -19.36
N ALA A 180 19.58 2.80 -19.50
CA ALA A 180 18.54 2.79 -20.50
C ALA A 180 17.51 3.91 -20.28
N ALA A 181 17.08 4.15 -19.04
CA ALA A 181 16.14 5.23 -18.73
C ALA A 181 16.73 6.60 -19.08
N VAL A 182 18.00 6.85 -18.74
CA VAL A 182 18.69 8.10 -19.09
C VAL A 182 18.88 8.24 -20.59
N ALA A 183 19.43 7.23 -21.27
CA ALA A 183 19.70 7.26 -22.71
C ALA A 183 18.44 7.44 -23.57
N ARG A 184 17.29 7.05 -23.04
CA ARG A 184 16.00 7.11 -23.73
C ARG A 184 15.15 8.31 -23.30
N GLU A 185 15.69 9.18 -22.45
CA GLU A 185 14.98 10.34 -21.90
C GLU A 185 13.63 9.91 -21.30
N ALA A 186 13.65 8.84 -20.52
CA ALA A 186 12.45 8.36 -19.82
C ALA A 186 12.13 9.27 -18.62
N ASP A 187 10.85 9.40 -18.32
CA ASP A 187 10.37 10.13 -17.15
C ASP A 187 10.38 9.26 -15.89
N PHE A 188 10.25 7.93 -16.06
CA PHE A 188 10.15 6.98 -14.95
C PHE A 188 10.97 5.71 -15.18
N LEU A 189 11.65 5.25 -14.14
CA LEU A 189 12.24 3.92 -14.03
C LEU A 189 11.60 3.18 -12.85
N ILE A 190 11.01 2.01 -13.11
CA ILE A 190 10.46 1.15 -12.05
C ILE A 190 11.26 -0.16 -11.98
N VAL A 191 11.81 -0.47 -10.82
CA VAL A 191 12.69 -1.62 -10.59
C VAL A 191 11.96 -2.69 -9.77
N ASP A 192 11.75 -3.88 -10.36
CA ASP A 192 11.22 -5.07 -9.66
C ASP A 192 12.35 -5.79 -8.91
N THR A 193 12.14 -6.19 -7.66
CA THR A 193 13.16 -6.89 -6.87
C THR A 193 12.70 -8.28 -6.43
N ALA A 194 13.65 -9.13 -6.07
CA ALA A 194 13.35 -10.38 -5.37
C ALA A 194 12.66 -10.13 -4.00
N GLY A 195 11.91 -11.11 -3.52
CA GLY A 195 11.14 -11.01 -2.27
C GLY A 195 11.30 -12.19 -1.30
N ARG A 196 12.48 -12.82 -1.25
CA ARG A 196 12.74 -14.02 -0.43
C ARG A 196 13.06 -13.65 1.02
N LEU A 197 12.04 -13.43 1.85
CA LEU A 197 12.21 -12.98 3.23
C LEU A 197 12.85 -14.01 4.18
N HIS A 198 12.92 -15.30 3.81
CA HIS A 198 13.58 -16.32 4.64
C HIS A 198 15.11 -16.20 4.66
N VAL A 199 15.69 -15.34 3.82
CA VAL A 199 17.13 -15.03 3.78
C VAL A 199 17.31 -13.52 3.93
N GLN A 200 16.93 -12.98 5.10
CA GLN A 200 16.89 -11.54 5.37
C GLN A 200 18.20 -10.85 5.02
N GLU A 201 19.35 -11.31 5.54
CA GLU A 201 20.63 -10.63 5.32
C GLU A 201 21.04 -10.51 3.85
N GLU A 202 20.85 -11.57 3.06
CA GLU A 202 21.20 -11.57 1.64
C GLU A 202 20.29 -10.63 0.85
N LEU A 203 18.98 -10.68 1.12
CA LEU A 203 18.01 -9.78 0.49
C LEU A 203 18.36 -8.31 0.80
N MET A 204 18.69 -7.99 2.04
CA MET A 204 19.00 -6.61 2.43
C MET A 204 20.31 -6.10 1.83
N ARG A 205 21.34 -6.96 1.76
CA ARG A 205 22.58 -6.64 1.04
C ARG A 205 22.31 -6.39 -0.44
N GLN A 206 21.46 -7.21 -1.06
CA GLN A 206 21.09 -7.04 -2.46
C GLN A 206 20.32 -5.73 -2.71
N LEU A 207 19.34 -5.40 -1.87
CA LEU A 207 18.59 -4.14 -1.96
C LEU A 207 19.52 -2.93 -1.77
N SER A 208 20.43 -2.98 -0.80
CA SER A 208 21.44 -1.93 -0.58
C SER A 208 22.32 -1.73 -1.81
N LYS A 209 22.79 -2.84 -2.41
CA LYS A 209 23.59 -2.80 -3.64
C LYS A 209 22.80 -2.19 -4.80
N ILE A 210 21.51 -2.52 -4.96
CA ILE A 210 20.63 -1.94 -5.99
C ILE A 210 20.51 -0.42 -5.79
N LYS A 211 20.30 0.06 -4.56
CA LYS A 211 20.23 1.51 -4.30
C LYS A 211 21.54 2.22 -4.65
N GLU A 212 22.68 1.63 -4.27
CA GLU A 212 24.00 2.20 -4.56
C GLU A 212 24.26 2.34 -6.07
N VAL A 213 23.95 1.31 -6.86
CA VAL A 213 24.16 1.34 -8.32
C VAL A 213 23.21 2.33 -9.01
N LEU A 214 21.96 2.43 -8.55
CA LEU A 214 21.00 3.41 -9.07
C LEU A 214 21.48 4.85 -8.81
N GLY A 215 21.92 5.13 -7.58
CA GLY A 215 22.40 6.46 -7.16
C GLY A 215 23.67 6.95 -7.88
N ARG A 216 24.46 6.02 -8.44
CA ARG A 216 25.66 6.35 -9.25
C ARG A 216 25.31 6.84 -10.66
N ILE A 217 24.21 6.37 -11.23
CA ILE A 217 23.75 6.75 -12.58
C ILE A 217 22.77 7.91 -12.52
N ILE A 218 21.83 7.86 -11.58
CA ILE A 218 20.79 8.88 -11.39
C ILE A 218 20.96 9.43 -9.96
N PRO A 219 21.42 10.69 -9.80
CA PRO A 219 21.58 11.29 -8.49
C PRO A 219 20.31 11.18 -7.63
N ASN A 220 20.48 10.95 -6.33
CA ASN A 220 19.39 10.77 -5.35
C ASN A 220 18.47 9.56 -5.59
N ALA A 221 18.77 8.67 -6.54
CA ALA A 221 17.99 7.46 -6.73
C ALA A 221 18.23 6.38 -5.64
N PRO A 222 17.21 5.58 -5.29
CA PRO A 222 15.82 5.70 -5.72
C PRO A 222 15.14 6.91 -5.05
N HIS A 223 14.29 7.61 -5.80
CA HIS A 223 13.49 8.73 -5.30
C HIS A 223 12.31 8.24 -4.48
N GLU A 224 11.85 7.01 -4.73
CA GLU A 224 10.78 6.37 -4.01
C GLU A 224 11.05 4.88 -3.83
N SER A 225 10.97 4.38 -2.60
CA SER A 225 11.03 2.95 -2.26
C SER A 225 9.65 2.49 -1.78
N LEU A 226 8.95 1.72 -2.63
CA LEU A 226 7.61 1.23 -2.35
C LEU A 226 7.63 -0.21 -1.84
N LEU A 227 7.09 -0.43 -0.63
CA LEU A 227 6.85 -1.76 -0.09
C LEU A 227 5.46 -2.26 -0.48
N VAL A 228 5.40 -3.37 -1.22
CA VAL A 228 4.15 -4.03 -1.57
C VAL A 228 3.79 -5.08 -0.52
N LEU A 229 2.60 -4.92 0.06
CA LEU A 229 2.04 -5.82 1.07
C LEU A 229 0.73 -6.41 0.57
N ASP A 230 0.48 -7.67 0.93
CA ASP A 230 -0.77 -8.36 0.64
C ASP A 230 -1.80 -8.05 1.72
N ALA A 231 -2.91 -7.39 1.37
CA ALA A 231 -3.97 -7.09 2.32
C ALA A 231 -4.62 -8.37 2.91
N THR A 232 -4.50 -9.52 2.26
CA THR A 232 -4.99 -10.81 2.79
C THR A 232 -4.11 -11.36 3.91
N ALA A 233 -2.86 -10.91 4.02
CA ALA A 233 -1.90 -11.39 5.01
C ALA A 233 -2.26 -10.96 6.45
N GLY A 234 -3.11 -9.94 6.63
CA GLY A 234 -3.46 -9.40 7.94
C GLY A 234 -2.22 -9.04 8.75
N GLN A 235 -2.18 -9.40 10.03
CA GLN A 235 -1.06 -9.10 10.92
C GLN A 235 0.30 -9.69 10.48
N ASN A 236 0.33 -10.69 9.59
CA ASN A 236 1.61 -11.13 9.00
C ASN A 236 2.23 -10.06 8.11
N GLY A 237 1.42 -9.22 7.46
CA GLY A 237 1.88 -8.10 6.65
C GLY A 237 2.59 -7.04 7.50
N LEU A 238 2.12 -6.80 8.73
CA LEU A 238 2.76 -5.87 9.68
C LEU A 238 4.19 -6.30 10.02
N ARG A 239 4.39 -7.56 10.42
CA ARG A 239 5.75 -8.08 10.72
C ARG A 239 6.67 -8.04 9.50
N GLN A 240 6.12 -8.24 8.30
CA GLN A 240 6.90 -8.11 7.07
C GLN A 240 7.34 -6.66 6.86
N ALA A 241 6.44 -5.70 7.09
CA ALA A 241 6.75 -4.27 7.01
C ALA A 241 7.89 -3.89 7.97
N GLU A 242 7.82 -4.28 9.24
CA GLU A 242 8.86 -4.03 10.24
C GLU A 242 10.25 -4.51 9.77
N HIS A 243 10.33 -5.71 9.19
CA HIS A 243 11.59 -6.24 8.68
C HIS A 243 12.15 -5.46 7.48
N PHE A 244 11.30 -4.99 6.56
CA PHE A 244 11.75 -4.19 5.42
C PHE A 244 12.11 -2.76 5.82
N LEU A 245 11.43 -2.19 6.81
CA LEU A 245 11.70 -0.84 7.31
C LEU A 245 13.07 -0.73 7.95
N ALA A 246 13.45 -1.73 8.74
CA ALA A 246 14.75 -1.78 9.37
C ALA A 246 15.92 -1.79 8.37
N ALA A 247 15.66 -2.14 7.10
CA ALA A 247 16.73 -2.50 6.17
C ALA A 247 16.71 -1.80 4.81
N ALA A 248 15.58 -1.24 4.37
CA ALA A 248 15.42 -0.77 3.00
C ALA A 248 14.88 0.65 2.87
N SER A 249 14.83 1.46 3.94
CA SER A 249 14.33 2.85 3.96
C SER A 249 13.11 3.02 3.04
N ILE A 250 11.98 2.51 3.50
CA ILE A 250 10.73 2.49 2.74
C ILE A 250 10.05 3.85 2.87
N ASP A 251 9.68 4.43 1.74
CA ASP A 251 9.06 5.76 1.64
C ASP A 251 7.52 5.67 1.54
N GLY A 252 7.01 4.53 1.06
CA GLY A 252 5.58 4.33 0.89
C GLY A 252 5.17 2.87 0.80
N ILE A 253 3.89 2.62 1.07
CA ILE A 253 3.28 1.29 1.03
C ILE A 253 2.27 1.18 -0.10
N VAL A 254 2.29 0.04 -0.78
CA VAL A 254 1.27 -0.39 -1.72
C VAL A 254 0.54 -1.59 -1.13
N LEU A 255 -0.76 -1.44 -0.86
CA LEU A 255 -1.60 -2.54 -0.38
C LEU A 255 -2.27 -3.24 -1.56
N ALA A 256 -1.80 -4.42 -1.91
CA ALA A 256 -2.38 -5.21 -2.98
C ALA A 256 -3.54 -6.08 -2.48
N LYS A 257 -4.40 -6.51 -3.42
CA LYS A 257 -5.48 -7.49 -3.22
C LYS A 257 -6.53 -7.08 -2.19
N LEU A 258 -6.83 -5.78 -2.10
CA LEU A 258 -7.80 -5.27 -1.14
C LEU A 258 -9.21 -5.83 -1.40
N ASP A 259 -9.54 -6.04 -2.67
CA ASP A 259 -10.79 -6.62 -3.19
C ASP A 259 -11.05 -8.07 -2.78
N GLY A 260 -9.99 -8.82 -2.46
CA GLY A 260 -10.12 -10.21 -2.06
C GLY A 260 -10.60 -10.41 -0.62
N THR A 261 -10.51 -9.40 0.25
CA THR A 261 -10.37 -9.63 1.71
C THR A 261 -11.33 -8.87 2.61
N ALA A 262 -11.61 -9.45 3.78
CA ALA A 262 -12.30 -8.79 4.90
C ALA A 262 -11.33 -8.13 5.91
N ARG A 263 -10.06 -8.01 5.52
CA ARG A 263 -8.94 -7.62 6.38
C ARG A 263 -8.38 -6.24 6.04
N GLY A 264 -9.23 -5.35 5.54
CA GLY A 264 -8.82 -4.00 5.14
C GLY A 264 -8.17 -3.22 6.28
N GLY A 265 -8.56 -3.47 7.53
CA GLY A 265 -8.02 -2.76 8.70
C GLY A 265 -6.50 -2.85 8.87
N VAL A 266 -5.84 -3.82 8.24
CA VAL A 266 -4.38 -3.97 8.27
C VAL A 266 -3.64 -2.72 7.78
N ALA A 267 -4.23 -1.98 6.83
CA ALA A 267 -3.68 -0.73 6.32
C ALA A 267 -3.41 0.28 7.45
N LEU A 268 -4.39 0.39 8.35
CA LEU A 268 -4.37 1.30 9.48
C LEU A 268 -3.33 0.86 10.50
N SER A 269 -3.25 -0.45 10.79
CA SER A 269 -2.25 -0.99 11.72
C SER A 269 -0.85 -0.73 11.23
N ILE A 270 -0.59 -0.96 9.94
CA ILE A 270 0.74 -0.79 9.37
C ILE A 270 1.15 0.67 9.46
N HIS A 271 0.28 1.60 9.08
CA HIS A 271 0.58 3.02 9.19
C HIS A 271 0.88 3.43 10.65
N GLU A 272 0.01 3.06 11.59
CA GLU A 272 0.17 3.40 13.02
C GLU A 272 1.49 2.88 13.60
N HIS A 273 1.93 1.67 13.25
CA HIS A 273 3.14 1.07 13.82
C HIS A 273 4.42 1.53 13.14
N THR A 274 4.35 1.82 11.83
CA THR A 274 5.55 2.06 11.02
C THR A 274 5.79 3.53 10.73
N GLY A 275 4.77 4.36 10.84
CA GLY A 275 4.79 5.75 10.39
C GLY A 275 4.88 5.92 8.87
N VAL A 276 4.96 4.83 8.10
CA VAL A 276 5.11 4.90 6.64
C VAL A 276 3.73 5.11 6.00
N PRO A 277 3.61 6.07 5.07
CA PRO A 277 2.33 6.34 4.42
C PRO A 277 1.93 5.21 3.48
N VAL A 278 0.65 4.85 3.50
CA VAL A 278 0.05 4.08 2.41
C VAL A 278 -0.12 5.04 1.24
N LYS A 279 0.48 4.73 0.09
CA LYS A 279 0.42 5.57 -1.12
C LYS A 279 -0.57 5.04 -2.14
N PHE A 280 -0.68 3.71 -2.24
CA PHE A 280 -1.55 3.08 -3.23
C PHE A 280 -2.29 1.86 -2.69
N VAL A 281 -3.46 1.60 -3.26
CA VAL A 281 -4.28 0.42 -2.97
C VAL A 281 -4.69 -0.28 -4.27
N GLY A 282 -4.43 -1.57 -4.35
CA GLY A 282 -4.88 -2.44 -5.44
C GLY A 282 -6.29 -2.94 -5.18
N THR A 283 -7.22 -2.58 -6.06
CA THR A 283 -8.67 -2.79 -5.90
C THR A 283 -9.27 -3.82 -6.88
N GLY A 284 -8.42 -4.62 -7.53
CA GLY A 284 -8.84 -5.60 -8.55
C GLY A 284 -7.67 -6.22 -9.30
N GLU A 285 -7.94 -6.84 -10.45
CA GLU A 285 -6.93 -7.54 -11.26
C GLU A 285 -6.47 -6.76 -12.50
N ARG A 286 -7.23 -5.77 -12.95
CA ARG A 286 -6.95 -5.02 -14.17
C ARG A 286 -5.82 -4.01 -13.96
N PRO A 287 -5.09 -3.62 -15.01
CA PRO A 287 -4.05 -2.58 -14.94
C PRO A 287 -4.53 -1.25 -14.32
N GLU A 288 -5.81 -0.94 -14.50
CA GLU A 288 -6.43 0.28 -14.01
C GLU A 288 -6.83 0.20 -12.53
N ASP A 289 -6.83 -1.00 -11.93
CA ASP A 289 -7.30 -1.22 -10.55
C ASP A 289 -6.19 -0.93 -9.52
N LEU A 290 -5.59 0.27 -9.61
CA LEU A 290 -4.64 0.85 -8.65
C LEU A 290 -5.05 2.29 -8.36
N GLU A 291 -5.53 2.51 -7.14
CA GLU A 291 -5.96 3.82 -6.69
C GLU A 291 -4.91 4.46 -5.79
N VAL A 292 -4.84 5.79 -5.83
CA VAL A 292 -4.10 6.57 -4.84
C VAL A 292 -4.82 6.42 -3.50
N PHE A 293 -4.06 6.17 -2.45
CA PHE A 293 -4.61 6.11 -1.11
C PHE A 293 -5.02 7.51 -0.65
N ASP A 294 -6.27 7.59 -0.21
CA ASP A 294 -6.86 8.77 0.39
C ASP A 294 -7.46 8.35 1.73
N PRO A 295 -6.97 8.88 2.87
CA PRO A 295 -7.50 8.57 4.18
C PRO A 295 -9.01 8.76 4.32
N GLU A 296 -9.58 9.80 3.70
CA GLU A 296 -10.99 10.15 3.87
C GLU A 296 -11.95 9.10 3.27
N PRO A 297 -11.97 8.85 1.95
CA PRO A 297 -12.83 7.85 1.33
C PRO A 297 -12.45 6.44 1.78
N TYR A 298 -11.21 6.20 2.21
CA TYR A 298 -10.82 4.91 2.77
C TYR A 298 -11.53 4.65 4.10
N VAL A 299 -11.45 5.58 5.06
CA VAL A 299 -12.12 5.48 6.35
C VAL A 299 -13.65 5.46 6.17
N ASP A 300 -14.19 6.27 5.27
CA ASP A 300 -15.61 6.27 4.93
C ASP A 300 -16.07 4.92 4.38
N ALA A 301 -15.33 4.37 3.42
CA ALA A 301 -15.62 3.06 2.86
C ALA A 301 -15.51 1.95 3.91
N LEU A 302 -14.54 2.03 4.82
CA LEU A 302 -14.32 1.05 5.88
C LEU A 302 -15.46 1.04 6.91
N LEU A 303 -15.91 2.22 7.35
CA LEU A 303 -16.96 2.39 8.37
C LEU A 303 -18.37 2.50 7.78
N GLY A 304 -18.50 2.47 6.45
CA GLY A 304 -19.78 2.58 5.76
C GLY A 304 -20.44 3.94 5.94
N LEU A 305 -19.64 5.01 5.98
CA LEU A 305 -20.12 6.38 5.97
C LEU A 305 -20.51 6.76 4.55
N ASN A 306 -21.69 7.35 4.39
CA ASN A 306 -22.10 7.99 3.14
C ASN A 306 -22.10 9.49 3.41
N ARG A 307 -20.97 10.15 3.16
CA ARG A 307 -20.95 11.61 3.07
C ARG A 307 -21.37 11.98 1.65
N ALA A 308 -22.38 12.85 1.57
CA ALA A 308 -22.97 13.34 0.33
C ALA A 308 -22.03 14.31 -0.40
#